data_AF-A0AAX2FPC8-F1
#
_entry.id   AF-A0AAX2FPC8-F1
#
_cell.length_a   1.000
_cell.length_b   1.000
_cell.length_c   1.000
_cell.angle_alpha   90.00
_cell.angle_beta   90.00
_cell.angle_gamma   90.00
#
_symmetry.space_group_name_H-M   'P 1'
#
loop_
_entity.id
_entity.type
_entity.pdbx_description
1 polymer ?
#
loop_
_entity_poly.entity_id
_entity_poly.type
_entity_poly.pdbx_seq_one_letter_code
_entity_poly.pdbx_strand_id
1 'polypeptide(L)'
;MLSACSGQNENVVKEQQQTPIKSVKKNESVNLPVNIFKDSKYEIEMQKVGFTRSITNVEMKDFDQSSELDLRDRYNEYVSNKNLNLKKDFKLLIINMKHEIHEKARSKSHEGYLLNKGSGLVIGDNEIASQNEFLAYQQKYITTDWRAKMTSEQTGKLLLAIPNEYAKNKSLQLKLVQKIDGENKLVYIDLN
;
A
#
# COMPACT_ATOMS: atom_id res chain seq x y z
N MET A 1 39.80 -9.59 66.56
CA MET A 1 40.04 -8.32 65.86
C MET A 1 38.94 -8.15 64.84
N LEU A 2 38.31 -6.97 64.83
CA LEU A 2 37.34 -6.51 63.85
C LEU A 2 38.03 -6.23 62.50
N SER A 3 37.36 -6.53 61.38
CA SER A 3 36.95 -5.56 60.35
C SER A 3 36.60 -6.22 59.02
N ALA A 4 35.46 -5.80 58.47
CA ALA A 4 35.01 -6.03 57.10
C ALA A 4 35.69 -5.03 56.14
N CYS A 5 35.78 -5.38 54.85
CA CYS A 5 35.45 -4.46 53.75
C CYS A 5 35.25 -5.23 52.43
N SER A 6 34.11 -4.94 51.83
CA SER A 6 33.57 -5.35 50.53
C SER A 6 34.42 -4.90 49.35
N GLY A 7 34.60 -5.78 48.37
CA GLY A 7 35.00 -5.43 47.00
C GLY A 7 33.89 -5.83 46.02
N GLN A 8 33.13 -4.84 45.56
CA GLN A 8 32.22 -4.96 44.42
C GLN A 8 33.04 -5.17 43.14
N ASN A 9 32.75 -6.22 42.37
CA ASN A 9 33.13 -6.27 40.96
C ASN A 9 31.88 -6.12 40.12
N GLU A 10 31.74 -4.94 39.54
CA GLU A 10 30.75 -4.60 38.51
C GLU A 10 31.07 -5.30 37.18
N ASN A 11 30.00 -5.52 36.43
CA ASN A 11 29.92 -5.67 34.97
C ASN A 11 30.65 -6.83 34.30
N VAL A 12 29.86 -7.81 33.86
CA VAL A 12 29.59 -7.96 32.41
C VAL A 12 28.12 -8.33 32.22
N VAL A 13 27.29 -7.32 31.93
CA VAL A 13 26.04 -7.55 31.21
C VAL A 13 26.46 -8.14 29.87
N LYS A 14 26.26 -9.45 29.68
CA LYS A 14 26.35 -10.03 28.34
C LYS A 14 25.24 -9.37 27.54
N GLU A 15 25.63 -8.43 26.68
CA GLU A 15 24.79 -7.94 25.59
C GLU A 15 24.07 -9.16 25.02
N GLN A 16 22.73 -9.14 25.11
CA GLN A 16 21.91 -10.01 24.31
C GLN A 16 22.41 -9.83 22.88
N GLN A 17 23.05 -10.87 22.35
CA GLN A 17 23.30 -10.97 20.92
C GLN A 17 21.96 -10.70 20.25
N GLN A 18 21.86 -9.51 19.65
CA GLN A 18 20.77 -9.22 18.72
C GLN A 18 20.84 -10.33 17.69
N THR A 19 19.84 -11.21 17.72
CA THR A 19 19.57 -12.13 16.62
C THR A 19 19.65 -11.30 15.34
N PRO A 20 20.58 -11.60 14.42
CA PRO A 20 20.68 -10.84 13.19
C PRO A 20 19.32 -10.92 12.51
N ILE A 21 18.69 -9.76 12.34
CA ILE A 21 17.44 -9.65 11.59
C ILE A 21 17.77 -10.22 10.22
N LYS A 22 17.25 -11.42 9.90
CA LYS A 22 17.38 -12.02 8.56
C LYS A 22 16.96 -10.94 7.57
N SER A 23 17.90 -10.42 6.79
CA SER A 23 17.58 -9.41 5.79
C SER A 23 16.72 -10.10 4.74
N VAL A 24 15.44 -9.70 4.68
CA VAL A 24 14.52 -10.22 3.67
C VAL A 24 14.91 -9.56 2.35
N LYS A 25 15.28 -10.36 1.35
CA LYS A 25 15.67 -9.86 0.03
C LYS A 25 14.45 -9.21 -0.65
N LYS A 26 14.63 -8.00 -1.21
CA LYS A 26 13.60 -7.34 -2.02
C LYS A 26 13.46 -8.01 -3.39
N ASN A 27 12.27 -7.94 -3.95
CA ASN A 27 12.04 -8.17 -5.37
C ASN A 27 12.57 -6.99 -6.19
N GLU A 28 12.97 -7.23 -7.44
CA GLU A 28 13.39 -6.16 -8.35
C GLU A 28 12.23 -5.17 -8.56
N SER A 29 12.50 -3.89 -8.34
CA SER A 29 11.49 -2.84 -8.36
C SER A 29 11.53 -2.04 -9.65
N VAL A 30 10.37 -1.60 -10.10
CA VAL A 30 10.22 -0.70 -11.25
C VAL A 30 10.09 0.75 -10.79
N ASN A 31 10.52 1.68 -11.65
CA ASN A 31 10.34 3.10 -11.41
C ASN A 31 8.92 3.55 -11.78
N LEU A 32 8.44 4.58 -11.10
CA LEU A 32 7.19 5.27 -11.42
C LEU A 32 7.40 6.27 -12.58
N PRO A 33 6.36 6.57 -13.38
CA PRO A 33 5.00 6.02 -13.32
C PRO A 33 4.93 4.58 -13.87
N VAL A 34 3.93 3.81 -13.42
CA VAL A 34 3.70 2.44 -13.89
C VAL A 34 2.26 2.22 -14.33
N ASN A 35 2.07 1.66 -15.52
CA ASN A 35 0.74 1.25 -15.99
C ASN A 35 0.33 -0.04 -15.27
N ILE A 36 -0.86 -0.06 -14.67
CA ILE A 36 -1.37 -1.27 -14.02
C ILE A 36 -2.49 -1.92 -14.83
N PHE A 37 -3.22 -1.14 -15.60
CA PHE A 37 -4.24 -1.66 -16.52
C PHE A 37 -4.16 -0.89 -17.83
N LYS A 38 -4.24 -1.61 -18.95
CA LYS A 38 -4.40 -1.03 -20.27
C LYS A 38 -5.29 -1.94 -21.10
N ASP A 39 -6.27 -1.35 -21.74
CA ASP A 39 -7.08 -2.01 -22.76
C ASP A 39 -7.20 -1.08 -23.97
N SER A 40 -6.45 -1.39 -25.02
CA SER A 40 -6.44 -0.63 -26.27
C SER A 40 -7.74 -0.76 -27.05
N LYS A 41 -8.63 -1.69 -26.69
CA LYS A 41 -9.94 -1.90 -27.32
C LYS A 41 -11.09 -1.58 -26.35
N TYR A 42 -10.82 -0.81 -25.31
CA TYR A 42 -11.81 -0.42 -24.32
C TYR A 42 -13.01 0.26 -24.99
N GLU A 43 -14.21 -0.19 -24.64
CA GLU A 43 -15.46 0.26 -25.26
C GLU A 43 -16.21 1.18 -24.30
N ILE A 44 -16.42 2.43 -24.73
CA ILE A 44 -17.26 3.40 -24.05
C ILE A 44 -18.36 3.80 -25.03
N GLU A 45 -19.62 3.57 -24.67
CA GLU A 45 -20.78 3.91 -25.51
C GLU A 45 -20.65 3.43 -26.97
N MET A 46 -20.23 2.17 -27.15
CA MET A 46 -20.02 1.54 -28.46
C MET A 46 -18.85 2.14 -29.28
N GLN A 47 -18.02 2.98 -28.68
CA GLN A 47 -16.79 3.51 -29.29
C GLN A 47 -15.56 2.88 -28.64
N LYS A 48 -14.62 2.41 -29.48
CA LYS A 48 -13.30 1.96 -29.03
C LYS A 48 -12.41 3.18 -28.78
N VAL A 49 -11.88 3.31 -27.57
CA VAL A 49 -11.24 4.56 -27.10
C VAL A 49 -10.03 4.36 -26.18
N GLY A 50 -9.45 3.16 -26.12
CA GLY A 50 -8.16 2.91 -25.46
C GLY A 50 -8.05 3.45 -24.03
N PHE A 51 -8.21 2.59 -23.03
CA PHE A 51 -8.14 3.01 -21.63
C PHE A 51 -6.82 2.60 -20.97
N THR A 52 -6.19 3.50 -20.23
CA THR A 52 -5.01 3.21 -19.39
C THR A 52 -5.22 3.72 -17.97
N ARG A 53 -4.88 2.88 -16.98
CA ARG A 53 -4.78 3.25 -15.57
C ARG A 53 -3.35 3.06 -15.10
N SER A 54 -2.78 4.11 -14.53
CA SER A 54 -1.41 4.12 -14.04
C SER A 54 -1.33 4.60 -12.60
N ILE A 55 -0.29 4.15 -11.91
CA ILE A 55 0.18 4.74 -10.65
C ILE A 55 1.26 5.75 -11.04
N THR A 56 1.05 7.00 -10.65
CA THR A 56 1.95 8.11 -10.99
C THR A 56 2.96 8.39 -9.90
N ASN A 57 2.54 8.27 -8.64
CA ASN A 57 3.37 8.49 -7.47
C ASN A 57 2.90 7.64 -6.29
N VAL A 58 3.83 7.24 -5.42
CA VAL A 58 3.53 6.60 -4.15
C VAL A 58 4.27 7.32 -3.04
N GLU A 59 3.58 7.64 -1.95
CA GLU A 59 4.13 8.41 -0.83
C GLU A 59 3.72 7.77 0.49
N MET A 60 4.67 7.66 1.42
CA MET A 60 4.40 7.27 2.80
C MET A 60 4.64 8.45 3.73
N LYS A 61 3.66 8.78 4.58
CA LYS A 61 3.75 9.90 5.52
C LYS A 61 3.00 9.63 6.82
N ASP A 62 3.16 10.54 7.78
CA ASP A 62 2.36 10.54 9.01
C ASP A 62 0.92 10.99 8.76
N PHE A 63 0.00 10.50 9.58
CA PHE A 63 -1.38 10.98 9.58
C PHE A 63 -1.46 12.39 10.18
N ASP A 64 -2.14 13.27 9.45
CA ASP A 64 -2.67 14.52 9.97
C ASP A 64 -4.18 14.39 10.23
N GLN A 65 -4.83 15.45 10.73
CA GLN A 65 -6.27 15.40 11.01
C GLN A 65 -7.12 15.19 9.74
N SER A 66 -6.73 15.76 8.62
CA SER A 66 -7.49 15.69 7.36
C SER A 66 -7.44 14.29 6.77
N SER A 67 -6.25 13.70 6.70
CA SER A 67 -6.04 12.35 6.20
C SER A 67 -6.60 11.27 7.12
N GLU A 68 -6.69 11.53 8.43
CA GLU A 68 -7.40 10.65 9.36
C GLU A 68 -8.89 10.59 9.03
N LEU A 69 -9.52 11.75 8.80
CA LEU A 69 -10.93 11.82 8.41
C LEU A 69 -11.18 11.15 7.04
N ASP A 70 -10.37 11.45 6.02
CA ASP A 70 -10.48 10.84 4.68
C ASP A 70 -10.36 9.31 4.76
N LEU A 71 -9.49 8.78 5.62
CA LEU A 71 -9.34 7.35 5.80
C LEU A 71 -10.51 6.72 6.58
N ARG A 72 -11.03 7.40 7.60
CA ARG A 72 -12.22 6.97 8.34
C ARG A 72 -13.46 6.97 7.44
N ASP A 73 -13.64 7.95 6.57
CA ASP A 73 -14.78 7.99 5.65
C ASP A 73 -14.77 6.80 4.68
N ARG A 74 -13.57 6.37 4.22
CA ARG A 74 -13.41 5.24 3.31
C ARG A 74 -13.55 3.87 3.98
N TYR A 75 -13.08 3.73 5.22
CA TYR A 75 -12.97 2.45 5.92
C TYR A 75 -13.79 2.39 7.22
N ASN A 76 -14.82 3.23 7.32
CA ASN A 76 -15.57 3.52 8.55
C ASN A 76 -15.97 2.27 9.34
N GLU A 77 -16.54 1.26 8.65
CA GLU A 77 -17.01 0.02 9.26
C GLU A 77 -15.91 -0.71 10.06
N TYR A 78 -14.65 -0.63 9.64
CA TYR A 78 -13.56 -1.28 10.35
C TYR A 78 -12.89 -0.33 11.37
N VAL A 79 -12.61 0.90 10.95
CA VAL A 79 -11.81 1.86 11.74
C VAL A 79 -12.58 2.34 12.98
N SER A 80 -13.88 2.62 12.84
CA SER A 80 -14.71 3.12 13.95
C SER A 80 -15.06 2.00 14.93
N ASN A 81 -15.30 0.78 14.45
CA ASN A 81 -15.65 -0.36 15.30
C ASN A 81 -14.47 -0.89 16.15
N LYS A 82 -13.23 -0.70 15.69
CA LYS A 82 -12.02 -1.19 16.37
C LYS A 82 -11.27 -0.11 17.16
N ASN A 83 -11.77 1.13 17.20
CA ASN A 83 -11.16 2.27 17.90
C ASN A 83 -9.65 2.45 17.63
N LEU A 84 -9.25 2.35 16.36
CA LEU A 84 -7.84 2.42 15.97
C LEU A 84 -7.28 3.84 16.14
N ASN A 85 -6.06 3.94 16.70
CA ASN A 85 -5.32 5.20 16.80
C ASN A 85 -4.37 5.36 15.60
N LEU A 86 -4.92 5.88 14.50
CA LEU A 86 -4.22 5.99 13.22
C LEU A 86 -2.92 6.80 13.31
N LYS A 87 -2.92 7.92 14.05
CA LYS A 87 -1.74 8.79 14.19
C LYS A 87 -0.59 8.16 14.94
N LYS A 88 -0.90 7.32 15.93
CA LYS A 88 0.13 6.72 16.79
C LYS A 88 0.69 5.44 16.19
N ASP A 89 -0.18 4.61 15.62
CA ASP A 89 0.13 3.22 15.34
C ASP A 89 0.37 2.92 13.85
N PHE A 90 0.08 3.88 12.97
CA PHE A 90 0.12 3.68 11.51
C PHE A 90 0.84 4.83 10.78
N LYS A 91 1.41 4.50 9.62
CA LYS A 91 1.74 5.46 8.55
C LYS A 91 0.66 5.43 7.48
N LEU A 92 0.44 6.56 6.83
CA LEU A 92 -0.42 6.68 5.67
C LEU A 92 0.38 6.41 4.41
N LEU A 93 -0.05 5.44 3.61
CA LEU A 93 0.39 5.22 2.25
C LEU A 93 -0.62 5.82 1.27
N ILE A 94 -0.15 6.73 0.43
CA ILE A 94 -0.91 7.38 -0.64
C ILE A 94 -0.40 6.85 -1.97
N ILE A 95 -1.30 6.26 -2.76
CA ILE A 95 -1.00 5.80 -4.12
C ILE A 95 -1.78 6.71 -5.07
N ASN A 96 -1.07 7.60 -5.74
CA ASN A 96 -1.64 8.53 -6.71
C ASN A 96 -1.77 7.84 -8.06
N MET A 97 -2.90 8.04 -8.71
CA MET A 97 -3.30 7.32 -9.89
C MET A 97 -3.85 8.26 -10.95
N LYS A 98 -3.76 7.82 -12.21
CA LYS A 98 -4.29 8.53 -13.37
C LYS A 98 -5.06 7.57 -14.28
N HIS A 99 -6.15 8.06 -14.83
CA HIS A 99 -6.89 7.47 -15.94
C HIS A 99 -6.65 8.28 -17.21
N GLU A 100 -6.34 7.57 -18.29
CA GLU A 100 -6.13 8.14 -19.62
C GLU A 100 -7.00 7.41 -20.63
N ILE A 101 -7.66 8.19 -21.48
CA ILE A 101 -8.44 7.74 -22.64
C ILE A 101 -7.72 8.34 -23.85
N HIS A 102 -7.24 7.50 -24.75
CA HIS A 102 -6.35 7.94 -25.85
C HIS A 102 -7.13 8.59 -27.00
N GLU A 103 -8.42 8.30 -27.11
CA GLU A 103 -9.32 8.89 -28.09
C GLU A 103 -10.35 9.83 -27.44
N LYS A 104 -10.90 10.76 -28.24
CA LYS A 104 -12.04 11.56 -27.81
C LYS A 104 -13.28 10.67 -27.71
N ALA A 105 -13.57 10.21 -26.50
CA ALA A 105 -14.81 9.49 -26.19
C ALA A 105 -16.00 10.45 -26.18
N ARG A 106 -17.19 9.94 -26.56
CA ARG A 106 -18.46 10.69 -26.51
C ARG A 106 -18.87 11.07 -25.09
N SER A 107 -18.42 10.29 -24.11
CA SER A 107 -18.59 10.56 -22.68
C SER A 107 -17.36 10.13 -21.89
N LYS A 108 -17.31 10.47 -20.61
CA LYS A 108 -16.24 10.05 -19.71
C LYS A 108 -16.54 8.65 -19.15
N SER A 109 -15.56 7.75 -19.22
CA SER A 109 -15.66 6.47 -18.52
C SER A 109 -15.86 6.69 -17.03
N HIS A 110 -16.76 5.92 -16.42
CA HIS A 110 -16.91 5.87 -14.97
C HIS A 110 -16.03 4.73 -14.47
N GLU A 111 -14.78 5.04 -14.13
CA GLU A 111 -13.81 4.05 -13.67
C GLU A 111 -13.32 4.35 -12.27
N GLY A 112 -13.04 3.29 -11.53
CA GLY A 112 -12.58 3.36 -10.16
C GLY A 112 -11.08 3.39 -10.06
N TYR A 113 -10.57 4.15 -9.09
CA TYR A 113 -9.18 4.01 -8.68
C TYR A 113 -9.06 2.76 -7.83
N LEU A 114 -8.58 1.67 -8.45
CA LEU A 114 -8.39 0.38 -7.82
C LEU A 114 -7.17 -0.33 -8.41
N LEU A 115 -6.53 -1.16 -7.59
CA LEU A 115 -5.49 -2.08 -8.03
C LEU A 115 -6.11 -3.35 -8.59
N ASN A 116 -5.41 -4.04 -9.50
CA ASN A 116 -5.87 -5.34 -9.98
C ASN A 116 -5.83 -6.38 -8.85
N LYS A 117 -6.84 -7.26 -8.80
CA LYS A 117 -6.88 -8.39 -7.85
C LYS A 117 -5.56 -9.17 -7.87
N GLY A 118 -5.03 -9.47 -6.68
CA GLY A 118 -3.71 -10.08 -6.47
C GLY A 118 -2.58 -9.06 -6.23
N SER A 119 -2.85 -7.77 -6.40
CA SER A 119 -1.96 -6.70 -5.95
C SER A 119 -2.10 -6.48 -4.44
N GLY A 120 -1.02 -6.09 -3.78
CA GLY A 120 -1.00 -5.89 -2.34
C GLY A 120 0.39 -5.61 -1.81
N LEU A 121 0.49 -5.40 -0.51
CA LEU A 121 1.74 -5.12 0.18
C LEU A 121 2.48 -6.42 0.51
N VAL A 122 3.78 -6.41 0.31
CA VAL A 122 4.66 -7.56 0.57
C VAL A 122 5.94 -7.13 1.28
N ILE A 123 6.54 -8.06 2.03
CA ILE A 123 7.91 -7.96 2.52
C ILE A 123 8.64 -9.22 2.02
N GLY A 124 9.51 -9.04 1.02
CA GLY A 124 9.97 -10.17 0.20
C GLY A 124 8.79 -10.82 -0.52
N ASP A 125 8.58 -12.12 -0.30
CA ASP A 125 7.46 -12.86 -0.91
C ASP A 125 6.23 -12.96 -0.01
N ASN A 126 6.31 -12.45 1.22
CA ASN A 126 5.23 -12.57 2.20
C ASN A 126 4.20 -11.46 2.01
N GLU A 127 2.95 -11.81 1.72
CA GLU A 127 1.82 -10.89 1.71
C GLU A 127 1.42 -10.50 3.15
N ILE A 128 1.67 -9.25 3.54
CA ILE A 128 1.47 -8.81 4.92
C ILE A 128 -0.02 -8.74 5.32
N ALA A 129 -0.93 -8.66 4.35
CA ALA A 129 -2.36 -8.71 4.63
C ALA A 129 -2.81 -10.06 5.20
N SER A 130 -2.12 -11.15 4.87
CA SER A 130 -2.42 -12.46 5.49
C SER A 130 -2.16 -12.50 7.00
N GLN A 131 -1.42 -11.51 7.53
CA GLN A 131 -0.98 -11.43 8.92
C GLN A 131 -1.68 -10.30 9.69
N ASN A 132 -2.43 -9.43 9.02
CA ASN A 132 -3.08 -8.28 9.64
C ASN A 132 -4.47 -8.05 9.04
N GLU A 133 -5.50 -8.24 9.87
CA GLU A 133 -6.92 -8.17 9.48
C GLU A 133 -7.29 -6.81 8.88
N PHE A 134 -6.74 -5.71 9.41
CA PHE A 134 -7.04 -4.37 8.88
C PHE A 134 -6.39 -4.14 7.51
N LEU A 135 -5.16 -4.62 7.30
CA LEU A 135 -4.53 -4.58 5.98
C LEU A 135 -5.28 -5.46 4.97
N ALA A 136 -5.74 -6.64 5.38
CA ALA A 136 -6.57 -7.50 4.53
C ALA A 136 -7.87 -6.80 4.12
N TYR A 137 -8.54 -6.14 5.07
CA TYR A 137 -9.75 -5.36 4.82
C TYR A 137 -9.49 -4.25 3.80
N GLN A 138 -8.46 -3.43 4.03
CA GLN A 138 -8.13 -2.31 3.13
C GLN A 138 -7.72 -2.81 1.74
N GLN A 139 -6.91 -3.87 1.63
CA GLN A 139 -6.52 -4.45 0.35
C GLN A 139 -7.71 -5.01 -0.44
N LYS A 140 -8.64 -5.69 0.23
CA LYS A 140 -9.88 -6.14 -0.38
C LYS A 140 -10.68 -4.96 -0.93
N TYR A 141 -10.79 -3.88 -0.15
CA TYR A 141 -11.49 -2.67 -0.57
C TYR A 141 -10.90 -2.07 -1.85
N ILE A 142 -9.58 -1.84 -1.88
CA ILE A 142 -8.90 -1.20 -3.01
C ILE A 142 -8.69 -2.11 -4.24
N THR A 143 -9.08 -3.39 -4.18
CA THR A 143 -8.97 -4.33 -5.30
C THR A 143 -10.31 -4.86 -5.81
N THR A 144 -11.35 -4.86 -4.98
CA THR A 144 -12.61 -5.56 -5.31
C THR A 144 -13.90 -4.80 -4.97
N ASP A 145 -13.88 -3.84 -4.04
CA ASP A 145 -15.11 -3.22 -3.55
C ASP A 145 -15.70 -2.22 -4.55
N TRP A 146 -17.00 -2.37 -4.80
CA TRP A 146 -17.76 -1.54 -5.74
C TRP A 146 -17.95 -0.09 -5.30
N ARG A 147 -17.83 0.20 -4.01
CA ARG A 147 -17.94 1.57 -3.48
C ARG A 147 -16.76 2.47 -3.90
N ALA A 148 -15.64 1.88 -4.33
CA ALA A 148 -14.49 2.59 -4.88
C ALA A 148 -14.56 2.83 -6.41
N LYS A 149 -15.63 2.37 -7.10
CA LYS A 149 -15.54 2.01 -8.54
C LYS A 149 -15.91 3.07 -9.58
N MET A 150 -16.54 4.19 -9.25
CA MET A 150 -17.05 5.07 -10.29
C MET A 150 -16.70 6.52 -10.04
N THR A 151 -15.80 7.05 -10.87
CA THR A 151 -15.52 8.47 -10.97
C THR A 151 -15.24 8.83 -12.43
N SER A 152 -15.53 10.09 -12.78
CA SER A 152 -15.19 10.67 -14.07
C SER A 152 -13.90 11.52 -14.02
N GLU A 153 -13.28 11.60 -12.84
CA GLU A 153 -12.02 12.30 -12.64
C GLU A 153 -10.86 11.55 -13.28
N GLN A 154 -9.95 12.29 -13.91
CA GLN A 154 -8.75 11.73 -14.56
C GLN A 154 -7.63 11.42 -13.59
N THR A 155 -7.66 12.01 -12.40
CA THR A 155 -6.70 11.70 -11.32
C THR A 155 -7.43 11.34 -10.04
N GLY A 156 -6.76 10.54 -9.22
CA GLY A 156 -7.28 10.13 -7.92
C GLY A 156 -6.23 9.45 -7.07
N LYS A 157 -6.65 9.00 -5.89
CA LYS A 157 -5.75 8.39 -4.92
C LYS A 157 -6.40 7.21 -4.20
N LEU A 158 -5.59 6.22 -3.91
CA LEU A 158 -5.87 5.18 -2.93
C LEU A 158 -5.12 5.50 -1.64
N LEU A 159 -5.75 5.21 -0.51
CA LEU A 159 -5.18 5.43 0.82
C LEU A 159 -5.13 4.12 1.58
N LEU A 160 -4.01 3.83 2.22
CA LEU A 160 -3.85 2.66 3.09
C LEU A 160 -3.17 3.09 4.39
N ALA A 161 -3.70 2.66 5.53
CA ALA A 161 -3.07 2.75 6.83
C ALA A 161 -2.18 1.52 7.05
N ILE A 162 -0.87 1.75 7.11
CA ILE A 162 0.16 0.71 7.26
C ILE A 162 0.64 0.72 8.71
N PRO A 163 0.48 -0.38 9.47
CA PRO A 163 1.03 -0.47 10.82
C PRO A 163 2.53 -0.11 10.84
N ASN A 164 2.93 0.64 11.86
CA ASN A 164 4.30 1.14 11.99
C ASN A 164 5.37 0.04 11.99
N GLU A 165 5.01 -1.17 12.42
CA GLU A 165 5.89 -2.35 12.36
C GLU A 165 6.27 -2.73 10.92
N TYR A 166 5.35 -2.64 9.97
CA TYR A 166 5.61 -2.92 8.56
C TYR A 166 6.18 -1.70 7.84
N ALA A 167 5.67 -0.50 8.16
CA ALA A 167 6.09 0.75 7.53
C ALA A 167 7.59 1.05 7.71
N LYS A 168 8.20 0.60 8.82
CA LYS A 168 9.63 0.75 9.08
C LYS A 168 10.49 -0.33 8.41
N ASN A 169 9.88 -1.36 7.82
CA ASN A 169 10.62 -2.45 7.21
C ASN A 169 11.16 -2.00 5.86
N LYS A 170 12.49 -1.95 5.73
CA LYS A 170 13.16 -1.50 4.50
C LYS A 170 12.76 -2.32 3.28
N SER A 171 12.36 -3.57 3.43
CA SER A 171 11.95 -4.47 2.33
C SER A 171 10.45 -4.45 2.03
N LEU A 172 9.71 -3.50 2.59
CA LEU A 172 8.31 -3.27 2.25
C LEU A 172 8.18 -2.79 0.80
N GLN A 173 7.34 -3.49 0.02
CA GLN A 173 7.07 -3.20 -1.38
C GLN A 173 5.57 -3.29 -1.68
N LEU A 174 5.14 -2.58 -2.72
CA LEU A 174 3.83 -2.76 -3.34
C LEU A 174 3.96 -3.73 -4.51
N LYS A 175 3.43 -4.94 -4.37
CA LYS A 175 3.27 -5.90 -5.46
C LYS A 175 2.06 -5.52 -6.30
N LEU A 176 2.24 -5.46 -7.61
CA LEU A 176 1.22 -5.10 -8.58
C LEU A 176 1.05 -6.21 -9.61
N VAL A 177 -0.21 -6.57 -9.84
CA VAL A 177 -0.62 -7.31 -11.03
C VAL A 177 -0.89 -6.29 -12.13
N GLN A 178 -0.10 -6.31 -13.20
CA GLN A 178 -0.37 -5.56 -14.42
C GLN A 178 -1.26 -6.39 -15.34
N LYS A 179 -2.22 -5.73 -16.00
CA LYS A 179 -3.06 -6.29 -17.06
C LYS A 179 -3.02 -5.37 -18.27
N ILE A 180 -2.16 -5.68 -19.24
CA ILE A 180 -1.88 -4.80 -20.38
C ILE A 180 -2.28 -5.54 -21.65
N ASP A 181 -3.35 -5.09 -22.30
CA ASP A 181 -3.83 -5.63 -23.58
C ASP A 181 -4.01 -7.17 -23.59
N GLY A 182 -4.42 -7.72 -22.46
CA GLY A 182 -4.64 -9.17 -22.25
C GLY A 182 -3.46 -9.93 -21.63
N GLU A 183 -2.29 -9.30 -21.53
CA GLU A 183 -1.12 -9.89 -20.87
C GLU A 183 -1.07 -9.56 -19.38
N ASN A 184 -0.68 -10.55 -18.57
CA ASN A 184 -0.54 -10.40 -17.13
C ASN A 184 0.94 -10.44 -16.73
N LYS A 185 1.39 -9.45 -15.94
CA LYS A 185 2.75 -9.39 -15.38
C LYS A 185 2.72 -9.01 -13.91
N LEU A 186 3.67 -9.51 -13.13
CA LEU A 186 3.93 -9.03 -11.77
C LEU A 186 5.06 -8.00 -11.80
N VAL A 187 4.84 -6.88 -11.12
CA VAL A 187 5.87 -5.86 -10.87
C VAL A 187 5.82 -5.41 -9.43
N TYR A 188 6.92 -4.84 -8.94
CA TYR A 188 7.06 -4.39 -7.56
C TYR A 188 7.47 -2.92 -7.56
N ILE A 189 6.89 -2.13 -6.67
CA ILE A 189 7.34 -0.76 -6.38
C ILE A 189 7.95 -0.77 -4.98
N ASP A 190 9.13 -0.17 -4.85
CA ASP A 190 9.74 0.07 -3.55
C ASP A 190 9.01 1.18 -2.79
N LEU A 191 8.78 0.99 -1.50
CA LEU A 191 8.03 1.93 -0.65
C LEU A 191 8.91 2.68 0.36
N ASN A 192 10.23 2.46 0.34
CA ASN A 192 11.21 3.13 1.19
C ASN A 192 12.34 3.77 0.40
#